data_AF-A0A7V1MI31-F1
#
_entry.id   AF-A0A7V1MI31-F1
#
_cell.length_a   1.000
_cell.length_b   1.000
_cell.length_c   1.000
_cell.angle_alpha   90.00
_cell.angle_beta   90.00
_cell.angle_gamma   90.00
#
_symmetry.space_group_name_H-M   'P 1'
#
loop_
_entity.id
_entity.type
_entity.pdbx_description
1 polymer ?
#
loop_
_entity_poly.entity_id
_entity_poly.type
_entity_poly.pdbx_seq_one_letter_code
_entity_poly.pdbx_strand_id
1 'polypeptide(L)' 'RVPDFRGQGSRAVTEQCARIGLRLIVSGSGRAVRQEPAAGTLVVRGTTCRVEFQ' A
#
# COMPACT_ATOMS: atom_id res chain seq x y z
N ARG A 1 9.81 -6.43 0.30
CA ARG A 1 9.87 -5.06 0.85
C ARG A 1 8.58 -4.36 0.45
N VAL A 2 8.09 -3.42 1.25
CA VAL A 2 6.87 -2.64 0.93
C VAL A 2 7.18 -1.68 -0.24
N PRO A 3 6.36 -1.62 -1.31
CA PRO A 3 6.50 -0.63 -2.38
C PRO A 3 6.26 0.80 -1.90
N ASP A 4 6.68 1.79 -2.68
CA ASP A 4 6.28 3.19 -2.48
C ASP A 4 5.00 3.47 -3.25
N PHE A 5 3.91 3.73 -2.52
CA PHE A 5 2.58 3.97 -3.07
C PHE A 5 2.30 5.45 -3.36
N ARG A 6 3.17 6.39 -2.96
CA ARG A 6 2.89 7.83 -3.09
C ARG A 6 2.51 8.22 -4.51
N GLY A 7 1.40 8.96 -4.64
CA GLY A 7 0.88 9.45 -5.90
C GLY A 7 0.16 8.41 -6.77
N GLN A 8 0.15 7.13 -6.37
CA GLN A 8 -0.57 6.07 -7.09
C GLN A 8 -2.07 6.09 -6.76
N GLY A 9 -2.89 5.62 -7.71
CA GLY A 9 -4.31 5.39 -7.49
C GLY A 9 -4.59 4.06 -6.79
N SER A 10 -5.76 3.94 -6.15
CA SER A 10 -6.14 2.77 -5.34
C SER A 10 -6.06 1.44 -6.07
N ARG A 11 -6.37 1.41 -7.38
CA ARG A 11 -6.24 0.22 -8.22
C ARG A 11 -4.80 -0.28 -8.31
N ALA A 12 -3.86 0.60 -8.65
CA ALA A 12 -2.45 0.25 -8.77
C ALA A 12 -1.87 -0.25 -7.44
N VAL A 13 -2.25 0.40 -6.33
CA VAL A 13 -1.86 -0.02 -4.97
C VAL A 13 -2.41 -1.42 -4.65
N THR A 14 -3.68 -1.68 -4.98
CA THR A 14 -4.31 -3.00 -4.78
C THR A 14 -3.57 -4.10 -5.55
N GLU A 15 -3.29 -3.87 -6.83
CA GLU A 15 -2.57 -4.82 -7.68
C GLU A 15 -1.14 -5.09 -7.17
N GLN A 16 -0.44 -4.04 -6.71
CA GLN A 16 0.89 -4.18 -6.12
C GLN A 16 0.85 -5.01 -4.84
N CYS A 17 -0.05 -4.71 -3.90
CA CYS A 17 -0.22 -5.46 -2.67
C CYS A 17 -0.53 -6.94 -2.93
N ALA A 18 -1.48 -7.23 -3.83
CA ALA A 18 -1.85 -8.60 -4.19
C ALA A 18 -0.66 -9.38 -4.75
N ARG A 19 0.13 -8.77 -5.64
CA ARG A 19 1.29 -9.41 -6.28
C ARG A 19 2.37 -9.85 -5.30
N ILE A 20 2.58 -9.13 -4.20
CA ILE A 20 3.60 -9.47 -3.19
C ILE A 20 3.00 -10.10 -1.91
N GLY A 21 1.68 -10.34 -1.90
CA GLY A 21 0.98 -10.98 -0.80
C GLY A 21 0.79 -10.10 0.43
N LEU A 22 0.63 -8.79 0.28
CA LEU A 22 0.22 -7.90 1.37
C LEU A 22 -1.29 -7.82 1.47
N ARG A 23 -1.81 -7.71 2.70
CA ARG A 23 -3.20 -7.33 2.93
C ARG A 23 -3.30 -5.81 2.89
N LEU A 24 -4.26 -5.27 2.16
CA LEU A 24 -4.44 -3.82 2.01
C LEU A 24 -5.65 -3.35 2.82
N ILE A 25 -5.46 -2.28 3.60
CA ILE A 25 -6.54 -1.47 4.16
C ILE A 25 -6.43 -0.08 3.55
N VAL A 26 -7.55 0.43 3.03
CA VAL A 26 -7.63 1.73 2.36
C VAL A 26 -8.50 2.67 3.18
N SER A 27 -8.10 3.94 3.27
CA SER A 27 -8.95 5.04 3.71
C SER A 27 -8.85 6.22 2.74
N GLY A 28 -9.96 6.93 2.54
CA GLY A 28 -10.05 8.06 1.62
C GLY A 28 -10.19 7.66 0.14
N SER A 29 -9.91 8.60 -0.75
CA SER A 29 -10.06 8.48 -2.21
C SER A 29 -9.01 9.33 -2.93
N GLY A 30 -8.78 9.14 -4.22
CA GLY A 30 -7.81 9.93 -4.98
C GLY A 30 -6.44 9.26 -5.06
N ARG A 31 -5.38 9.96 -4.68
CA ARG A 31 -3.99 9.48 -4.75
C ARG A 31 -3.46 9.14 -3.37
N ALA A 32 -2.65 8.10 -3.27
CA ALA A 32 -2.03 7.70 -2.01
C ALA A 32 -1.07 8.78 -1.52
N VAL A 33 -1.27 9.23 -0.29
CA VAL A 33 -0.46 10.26 0.39
C VAL A 33 0.32 9.70 1.57
N ARG A 34 -0.16 8.62 2.18
CA ARG A 34 0.49 7.97 3.32
C ARG A 34 0.36 6.46 3.24
N GLN A 35 1.37 5.75 3.76
CA GLN A 35 1.34 4.30 3.93
C GLN A 35 2.00 3.89 5.24
N GLU A 36 1.56 2.78 5.80
CA GLU A 36 2.18 2.09 6.93
C GLU A 36 2.09 0.57 6.70
N PRO A 37 3.19 -0.19 6.68
CA PRO A 37 4.57 0.24 6.92
C PRO A 37 5.16 1.14 5.82
N ALA A 38 6.20 1.88 6.17
CA ALA A 38 6.92 2.75 5.24
C ALA A 38 7.52 1.98 4.05
N ALA A 39 7.68 2.67 2.91
CA ALA A 39 8.29 2.09 1.72
C ALA A 39 9.70 1.52 2.02
N GLY A 40 10.05 0.41 1.39
CA GLY A 40 11.33 -0.28 1.59
C GLY A 40 11.39 -1.18 2.84
N THR A 41 10.42 -1.06 3.76
CA THR A 41 10.34 -1.91 4.96
C THR A 41 10.31 -3.38 4.58
N LEU A 42 11.12 -4.21 5.26
CA LEU A 42 11.07 -5.65 5.09
C LEU A 42 9.91 -6.21 5.91
N VAL A 43 9.01 -6.94 5.26
CA VAL A 43 7.80 -7.49 5.86
C VAL A 43 7.62 -8.93 5.39
N VAL A 44 6.96 -9.72 6.22
CA VAL A 44 6.56 -11.08 5.86
C VAL A 44 5.31 -11.04 4.97
N ARG A 45 5.07 -12.11 4.21
CA ARG A 45 3.82 -12.26 3.46
C ARG A 45 2.63 -12.22 4.44
N GLY A 46 1.53 -11.64 4.00
CA GLY A 46 0.33 -11.43 4.79
C GLY A 46 0.39 -10.21 5.71
N THR A 47 1.51 -9.49 5.83
CA THR A 47 1.52 -8.22 6.58
C THR A 47 0.47 -7.26 6.03
N THR A 48 -0.23 -6.58 6.94
CA THR A 48 -1.22 -5.56 6.59
C THR A 48 -0.52 -4.24 6.31
N CYS A 49 -0.78 -3.66 5.13
CA CYS A 49 -0.40 -2.31 4.77
C CYS A 49 -1.65 -1.42 4.77
N ARG A 50 -1.60 -0.32 5.51
CA ARG A 50 -2.63 0.72 5.53
C ARG A 50 -2.20 1.85 4.61
N VAL A 51 -3.08 2.30 3.73
CA VAL A 51 -2.80 3.40 2.79
C VAL A 51 -3.91 4.42 2.85
N GLU A 52 -3.53 5.68 3.06
CA GLU A 52 -4.44 6.83 3.07
C GLU A 52 -4.37 7.53 1.72
N PHE A 53 -5.54 7.86 1.18
CA PHE A 53 -5.72 8.54 -0.11
C PHE A 53 -6.41 9.90 0.08
N GLN A 54 -5.96 10.90 -0.68
CA GLN A 54 -6.57 12.23 -0.77
C GLN A 54 -6.71 12.67 -2.23
#